data_AF-A0A397URW8-F1
#
_entry.id   AF-A0A397URW8-F1
#
_cell.length_a   1.000
_cell.length_b   1.000
_cell.length_c   1.000
_cell.angle_alpha   90.00
_cell.angle_beta   90.00
_cell.angle_gamma   90.00
#
_symmetry.space_group_name_H-M   'P 1'
#
loop_
_entity.id
_entity.type
_entity.pdbx_description
1 polymer ?
#
loop_
_entity_poly.entity_id
_entity_poly.type
_entity_poly.pdbx_seq_one_letter_code
_entity_poly.pdbx_strand_id
1 'polypeptide(L)'
;MPEPPADLNDPKPDAQPRRQKLKYPGDMYTPQWVRYPGHSKEGFCNDCKPGKWLQLKNSAYWYHKQFFHGISSVSGKMFVPPVETRKFESGDCTEGLCHQCGQWVPIATSKKKNSMLWFRHAHKCHVYIKPKSYPPDGKRR
;
A
#
# COMPACT_ATOMS: atom_id res chain seq x y z
N MET A 1 -2.55 3.94 -22.78
CA MET A 1 -2.44 4.27 -21.34
C MET A 1 -1.30 5.26 -21.16
N PRO A 2 -1.50 6.35 -20.42
CA PRO A 2 -0.51 7.42 -20.33
C PRO A 2 0.74 6.99 -19.57
N GLU A 3 1.88 7.53 -19.99
CA GLU A 3 3.19 7.35 -19.39
C GLU A 3 3.24 8.04 -18.01
N PRO A 4 4.06 7.55 -17.05
CA PRO A 4 4.20 8.23 -15.77
C PRO A 4 4.75 9.64 -16.02
N PRO A 5 4.22 10.67 -15.33
CA PRO A 5 4.68 12.04 -15.50
C PRO A 5 6.18 12.13 -15.21
N ALA A 6 6.91 12.86 -16.06
CA ALA A 6 8.32 13.16 -15.84
C ALA A 6 8.46 13.94 -14.53
N ASP A 7 9.27 13.42 -13.60
CA ASP A 7 9.56 14.08 -12.34
C ASP A 7 10.59 15.19 -12.60
N LEU A 8 10.14 16.46 -12.52
CA LEU A 8 10.97 17.63 -12.79
C LEU A 8 12.10 17.84 -11.77
N ASN A 9 12.15 17.03 -10.70
CA ASN A 9 13.14 17.12 -9.64
C ASN A 9 14.16 15.97 -9.66
N ASP A 10 14.22 15.20 -10.75
CA ASP A 10 15.14 14.08 -10.86
C ASP A 10 16.59 14.52 -11.07
N PRO A 11 17.53 14.16 -10.18
CA PRO A 11 18.94 14.48 -10.35
C PRO A 11 19.61 13.69 -11.50
N LYS A 12 18.91 12.70 -12.09
CA LYS A 12 19.33 11.97 -13.30
C LYS A 12 18.12 11.73 -14.22
N PRO A 13 17.86 12.61 -15.21
CA PRO A 13 16.76 12.45 -16.17
C PRO A 13 16.89 11.20 -17.07
N ASP A 14 18.04 10.53 -17.05
CA ASP A 14 18.35 9.38 -17.91
C ASP A 14 17.92 8.02 -17.33
N ALA A 15 17.49 7.96 -16.06
CA ALA A 15 17.03 6.71 -15.46
C ALA A 15 15.63 6.33 -15.97
N GLN A 16 15.58 5.79 -17.19
CA GLN A 16 14.34 5.32 -17.81
C GLN A 16 13.58 4.39 -16.83
N PRO A 17 12.34 4.75 -16.45
CA PRO A 17 11.57 3.95 -15.52
C PRO A 17 11.27 2.60 -16.20
N ARG A 18 11.72 1.52 -15.56
CA ARG A 18 11.52 0.15 -16.04
C ARG A 18 10.22 -0.39 -15.50
N ARG A 19 9.46 -1.08 -16.36
CA ARG A 19 8.23 -1.76 -15.95
C ARG A 19 8.56 -3.02 -15.17
N GLN A 20 8.02 -3.15 -13.97
CA GLN A 20 8.14 -4.36 -13.16
C GLN A 20 6.88 -5.21 -13.33
N LYS A 21 7.06 -6.52 -13.52
CA LYS A 21 5.93 -7.46 -13.53
C LYS A 21 5.28 -7.52 -12.14
N LEU A 22 3.96 -7.42 -12.12
CA LEU A 22 3.18 -7.64 -10.91
C LEU A 22 3.42 -9.06 -10.39
N LYS A 23 3.43 -9.21 -9.06
CA LYS A 23 3.59 -10.53 -8.44
C LYS A 23 2.39 -11.44 -8.70
N TYR A 24 1.20 -10.86 -8.82
CA TYR A 24 -0.05 -11.52 -9.21
C TYR A 24 -0.98 -10.52 -9.91
N PRO A 25 -1.93 -11.01 -10.74
CA PRO A 25 -2.97 -10.17 -11.31
C PRO A 25 -3.79 -9.50 -10.20
N GLY A 26 -3.87 -8.17 -10.23
CA GLY A 26 -4.58 -7.37 -9.21
C GLY A 26 -3.74 -6.97 -7.99
N ASP A 27 -2.41 -7.14 -8.03
CA ASP A 27 -1.51 -6.63 -6.98
C ASP A 27 -1.47 -5.08 -7.04
N MET A 28 -2.09 -4.44 -6.05
CA MET A 28 -2.09 -2.98 -5.85
C MET A 28 -0.86 -2.48 -5.06
N TYR A 29 -0.08 -3.39 -4.47
CA TYR A 29 1.14 -3.08 -3.74
C TYR A 29 2.35 -3.00 -4.66
N THR A 30 2.51 -3.92 -5.61
CA THR A 30 3.70 -3.99 -6.45
C THR A 30 3.81 -2.74 -7.34
N PRO A 31 4.91 -1.97 -7.25
CA PRO A 31 5.10 -0.81 -8.13
C PRO A 31 5.20 -1.29 -9.57
N GLN A 32 4.36 -0.74 -10.45
CA GLN A 32 4.39 -1.05 -11.87
C GLN A 32 5.61 -0.44 -12.57
N TRP A 33 6.10 0.68 -12.04
CA TRP A 33 7.28 1.38 -12.52
C TRP A 33 8.33 1.44 -11.44
N VAL A 34 9.56 1.09 -11.81
CA VAL A 34 10.72 1.12 -10.95
C VAL A 34 11.85 1.81 -11.70
N ARG A 35 12.51 2.76 -11.04
CA ARG A 35 13.68 3.46 -11.58
C ARG A 35 14.88 3.24 -10.67
N TYR A 36 16.06 3.46 -11.22
CA TYR A 36 17.38 3.26 -10.60
C TYR A 36 17.69 1.81 -10.13
N PRO A 37 18.94 1.35 -10.27
CA PRO A 37 19.38 0.09 -9.69
C PRO A 37 19.89 0.24 -8.24
N GLY A 38 20.11 -0.90 -7.57
CA GLY A 38 20.84 -0.94 -6.30
C GLY A 38 20.13 -0.28 -5.12
N HIS A 39 20.85 0.61 -4.42
CA HIS A 39 20.34 1.30 -3.22
C HIS A 39 19.37 2.43 -3.53
N SER A 40 19.51 3.05 -4.70
CA SER A 40 18.63 4.13 -5.15
C SER A 40 17.35 3.62 -5.82
N LYS A 41 17.07 2.30 -5.76
CA LYS A 41 15.89 1.72 -6.38
C LYS A 41 14.62 2.36 -5.82
N GLU A 42 13.84 2.96 -6.71
CA GLU A 42 12.61 3.69 -6.40
C GLU A 42 11.44 3.12 -7.18
N GLY A 43 10.28 3.09 -6.53
CA GLY A 43 9.03 2.60 -7.09
C GLY A 43 8.04 3.72 -7.16
N PHE A 44 7.30 3.76 -8.25
CA PHE A 44 6.25 4.74 -8.46
C PHE A 44 4.96 4.30 -7.76
N CYS A 45 4.37 5.22 -7.00
CA CYS A 45 3.04 5.07 -6.45
C CYS A 45 2.02 5.75 -7.37
N ASN A 46 1.24 4.94 -8.10
CA ASN A 46 0.16 5.42 -8.98
C ASN A 46 -1.07 5.93 -8.20
N ASP A 47 -1.24 5.54 -6.93
CA ASP A 47 -2.37 5.93 -6.10
C ASP A 47 -2.23 7.35 -5.51
N CYS A 48 -1.02 7.93 -5.53
CA CYS A 48 -0.82 9.32 -5.13
C CYS A 48 -1.22 10.27 -6.27
N LYS A 49 -1.81 11.42 -5.91
CA LYS A 49 -2.03 12.53 -6.85
C LYS A 49 -1.40 13.81 -6.27
N PRO A 50 -0.28 14.32 -6.83
CA PRO A 50 0.49 13.78 -7.97
C PRO A 50 1.22 12.47 -7.60
N GLY A 51 1.45 11.61 -8.60
CA GLY A 51 2.15 10.33 -8.42
C GLY A 51 3.52 10.53 -7.80
N LYS A 52 3.94 9.62 -6.91
CA LYS A 52 5.14 9.81 -6.08
C LYS A 52 6.14 8.68 -6.22
N TRP A 53 7.40 9.02 -6.42
CA TRP A 53 8.52 8.07 -6.37
C TRP A 53 8.99 7.87 -4.93
N LEU A 54 9.16 6.62 -4.53
CA LEU A 54 9.57 6.26 -3.18
C LEU A 54 10.61 5.16 -3.19
N GLN A 55 11.59 5.25 -2.30
CA GLN A 55 12.67 4.26 -2.20
C GLN A 55 12.15 2.89 -1.73
N LEU A 56 12.52 1.85 -2.46
CA LEU A 56 12.23 0.47 -2.10
C LEU A 56 13.16 -0.04 -1.01
N LYS A 57 14.45 0.31 -1.07
CA LYS A 57 15.46 -0.29 -0.18
C LYS A 57 15.33 0.13 1.28
N ASN A 58 14.93 1.38 1.54
CA ASN A 58 14.63 1.86 2.89
C ASN A 58 13.18 1.55 3.33
N SER A 59 12.47 0.67 2.63
CA SER A 59 11.06 0.36 2.90
C SER A 59 10.12 1.60 2.87
N ALA A 60 10.57 2.75 2.35
CA ALA A 60 9.77 3.97 2.32
C ALA A 60 8.50 3.78 1.48
N TYR A 61 8.64 3.09 0.33
CA TYR A 61 7.52 2.67 -0.50
C TYR A 61 6.53 1.79 0.28
N TRP A 62 7.04 0.82 1.05
CA TRP A 62 6.22 -0.06 1.87
C TRP A 62 5.42 0.72 2.91
N TYR A 63 6.09 1.54 3.72
CA TYR A 63 5.45 2.38 4.74
C TYR A 63 4.37 3.27 4.11
N HIS A 64 4.65 3.87 2.95
CA HIS A 64 3.69 4.72 2.28
C HIS A 64 2.44 3.95 1.80
N LYS A 65 2.62 2.85 1.09
CA LYS A 65 1.50 2.00 0.65
C LYS A 65 0.68 1.47 1.83
N GLN A 66 1.36 1.03 2.88
CA GLN A 66 0.78 0.43 4.07
C GLN A 66 0.00 1.44 4.94
N PHE A 67 0.57 2.61 5.23
CA PHE A 67 -0.01 3.57 6.18
C PHE A 67 -0.75 4.75 5.53
N PHE A 68 -0.50 5.03 4.25
CA PHE A 68 -1.15 6.12 3.53
C PHE A 68 -2.30 5.60 2.67
N HIS A 69 -2.05 4.57 1.85
CA HIS A 69 -3.07 3.97 0.99
C HIS A 69 -3.81 2.81 1.65
N GLY A 70 -3.25 2.27 2.73
CA GLY A 70 -3.82 1.10 3.36
C GLY A 70 -3.75 -0.15 2.49
N ILE A 71 -2.62 -0.40 1.83
CA ILE A 71 -2.41 -1.59 0.99
C ILE A 71 -1.43 -2.54 1.67
N SER A 72 -1.83 -3.79 1.87
CA SER A 72 -1.01 -4.81 2.49
C SER A 72 0.07 -5.31 1.53
N SER A 73 1.31 -5.45 2.01
CA SER A 73 2.40 -6.05 1.22
C SER A 73 2.29 -7.56 1.05
N VAL A 74 1.45 -8.22 1.83
CA VAL A 74 1.28 -9.67 1.81
C VAL A 74 0.24 -10.09 0.79
N SER A 75 -0.91 -9.40 0.76
CA SER A 75 -2.01 -9.68 -0.17
C SER A 75 -2.04 -8.77 -1.38
N GLY A 76 -1.33 -7.63 -1.34
CA GLY A 76 -1.35 -6.58 -2.35
C GLY A 76 -2.72 -5.98 -2.58
N LYS A 77 -3.60 -6.09 -1.59
CA LYS A 77 -4.94 -5.51 -1.61
C LYS A 77 -5.09 -4.49 -0.49
N MET A 78 -6.08 -3.62 -0.65
CA MET A 78 -6.43 -2.64 0.38
C MET A 78 -6.92 -3.35 1.66
N PHE A 79 -6.68 -2.74 2.82
CA PHE A 79 -7.26 -3.17 4.09
C PHE A 79 -8.79 -3.13 3.99
N VAL A 80 -9.43 -4.16 4.53
CA VAL A 80 -10.89 -4.18 4.68
C VAL A 80 -11.27 -3.00 5.58
N PRO A 81 -12.27 -2.18 5.21
CA PRO A 81 -12.78 -1.13 6.08
C PRO A 81 -13.43 -1.74 7.34
N PRO A 82 -13.58 -0.95 8.41
CA PRO A 82 -14.32 -1.40 9.59
C PRO A 82 -15.75 -1.80 9.24
N VAL A 83 -16.28 -2.80 9.95
CA VAL A 83 -17.69 -3.23 9.81
C VAL A 83 -18.62 -2.12 10.26
N GLU A 84 -18.27 -1.48 11.37
CA GLU A 84 -19.03 -0.41 11.97
C GLU A 84 -18.09 0.71 12.37
N THR A 85 -18.49 1.96 12.18
CA THR A 85 -17.68 3.12 12.56
C THR A 85 -18.47 3.99 13.51
N ARG A 86 -17.94 4.21 14.71
CA ARG A 86 -18.53 5.11 15.71
C ARG A 86 -17.69 6.38 15.83
N LYS A 87 -18.37 7.52 15.90
CA LYS A 87 -17.75 8.82 16.21
C LYS A 87 -18.25 9.23 17.59
N PHE A 88 -17.33 9.49 18.52
CA PHE A 88 -17.72 10.07 19.80
C PHE A 88 -17.90 11.57 19.64
N GLU A 89 -19.03 12.11 20.11
CA GLU A 89 -19.27 13.56 20.11
C GLU A 89 -18.43 14.28 21.18
N SER A 90 -18.11 13.59 22.28
CA SER A 90 -17.33 14.13 23.41
C SER A 90 -15.82 13.92 23.29
N GLY A 91 -15.39 13.09 22.33
CA GLY A 91 -14.00 12.73 22.13
C GLY A 91 -13.72 12.80 20.65
N ASP A 92 -12.78 13.66 20.29
CA ASP A 92 -12.18 13.86 18.97
C ASP A 92 -11.53 12.59 18.39
N CYS A 93 -12.22 11.46 18.39
CA CYS A 93 -11.78 10.15 17.95
C CYS A 93 -12.93 9.41 17.25
N THR A 94 -12.59 8.85 16.10
CA THR A 94 -13.44 7.93 15.34
C THR A 94 -12.88 6.54 15.54
N GLU A 95 -13.70 5.60 15.98
CA GLU A 95 -13.33 4.20 16.15
C GLU A 95 -14.08 3.32 15.15
N GLY A 96 -13.45 2.23 14.75
CA GLY A 96 -13.97 1.24 13.82
C GLY A 96 -13.96 -0.14 14.45
N LEU A 97 -15.00 -0.91 14.22
CA LEU A 97 -15.09 -2.30 14.64
C LEU A 97 -14.32 -3.20 13.66
N CYS A 98 -13.29 -3.88 14.15
CA CYS A 98 -12.53 -4.85 13.39
C CYS A 98 -13.38 -6.08 13.05
N HIS A 99 -13.47 -6.42 11.76
CA HIS A 99 -14.22 -7.59 11.31
C HIS A 99 -13.63 -8.92 11.78
N GLN A 100 -12.35 -8.94 12.20
CA GLN A 100 -11.64 -10.17 12.52
C GLN A 100 -11.49 -10.41 14.03
N CYS A 101 -11.09 -9.39 14.80
CA CYS A 101 -11.00 -9.53 16.26
C CYS A 101 -12.24 -9.01 17.00
N GLY A 102 -13.17 -8.34 16.32
CA GLY A 102 -14.36 -7.75 16.95
C GLY A 102 -14.04 -6.61 17.93
N GLN A 103 -12.81 -6.06 17.89
CA GLN A 103 -12.43 -4.97 18.77
C GLN A 103 -12.64 -3.61 18.10
N TRP A 104 -13.09 -2.64 18.90
CA TRP A 104 -13.11 -1.23 18.52
C TRP A 104 -11.69 -0.70 18.50
N VAL A 105 -11.28 -0.18 17.34
CA VAL A 105 -9.96 0.40 17.16
C VAL A 105 -10.06 1.80 16.58
N PRO A 106 -9.22 2.74 17.05
CA PRO A 106 -9.25 4.10 16.56
C PRO A 106 -8.84 4.14 15.08
N ILE A 107 -9.68 4.76 14.25
CA ILE A 107 -9.42 5.01 12.83
C ILE A 107 -8.72 6.36 12.68
N ALA A 108 -9.32 7.40 13.25
CA ALA A 108 -8.88 8.77 13.13
C ALA A 108 -9.08 9.48 14.47
N THR A 109 -8.27 10.49 14.74
CA THR A 109 -8.45 11.42 15.86
C THR A 109 -8.39 12.84 15.35
N SER A 110 -8.89 13.85 16.05
CA SER A 110 -8.92 15.21 15.50
C SER A 110 -7.55 15.82 15.27
N LYS A 111 -6.49 15.29 15.93
CA LYS A 111 -5.10 15.61 15.59
C LYS A 111 -4.59 14.89 14.33
N LYS A 112 -5.17 13.75 13.97
CA LYS A 112 -4.78 12.92 12.82
C LYS A 112 -6.03 12.38 12.13
N LYS A 113 -6.54 13.15 11.17
CA LYS A 113 -7.70 12.80 10.33
C LYS A 113 -7.45 11.62 9.36
N ASN A 114 -6.29 10.97 9.44
CA ASN A 114 -5.88 9.94 8.49
C ASN A 114 -6.09 8.54 9.07
N SER A 115 -6.56 7.59 8.26
CA SER A 115 -6.86 6.20 8.64
C SER A 115 -5.63 5.34 8.98
N MET A 116 -4.48 5.95 9.29
CA MET A 116 -3.22 5.29 9.61
C MET A 116 -3.35 4.35 10.82
N LEU A 117 -4.12 4.76 11.84
CA LEU A 117 -4.31 3.96 13.05
C LEU A 117 -5.05 2.66 12.71
N TRP A 118 -6.10 2.76 11.89
CA TRP A 118 -6.80 1.60 11.34
C TRP A 118 -5.86 0.70 10.56
N PHE A 119 -5.08 1.24 9.62
CA PHE A 119 -4.17 0.42 8.80
C PHE A 119 -3.10 -0.29 9.63
N ARG A 120 -2.64 0.32 10.74
CA ARG A 120 -1.69 -0.32 11.67
C ARG A 120 -2.32 -1.51 12.39
N HIS A 121 -3.57 -1.37 12.84
CA HIS A 121 -4.31 -2.49 13.42
C HIS A 121 -4.55 -3.57 12.37
N ALA A 122 -5.09 -3.18 11.22
CA ALA A 122 -5.45 -4.08 10.15
C ALA A 122 -4.24 -4.84 9.58
N HIS A 123 -3.04 -4.27 9.59
CA HIS A 123 -1.80 -4.99 9.28
C HIS A 123 -1.48 -6.12 10.25
N LYS A 124 -1.68 -5.87 11.56
CA LYS A 124 -1.36 -6.83 12.62
C LYS A 124 -2.47 -7.86 12.81
N CYS A 125 -3.72 -7.45 12.65
CA CYS A 125 -4.89 -8.23 12.99
C CYS A 125 -5.48 -8.93 11.77
N HIS A 126 -5.55 -8.26 10.61
CA HIS A 126 -6.17 -8.89 9.45
C HIS A 126 -5.25 -10.01 8.95
N VAL A 127 -5.69 -11.25 9.09
CA VAL A 127 -5.03 -12.43 8.54
C VAL A 127 -5.29 -12.39 7.04
N TYR A 128 -4.30 -11.87 6.32
CA TYR A 128 -4.29 -11.96 4.87
C TYR A 128 -4.20 -13.42 4.49
N ILE A 129 -5.28 -13.94 3.88
CA ILE A 129 -5.17 -15.13 3.03
C ILE A 129 -4.13 -14.76 1.97
N LYS A 130 -2.90 -15.26 2.11
CA LYS A 130 -1.91 -15.18 1.05
C LYS A 130 -2.59 -15.75 -0.20
N PRO A 131 -2.69 -15.01 -1.32
CA PRO A 131 -3.15 -15.63 -2.55
C PRO A 131 -2.27 -16.87 -2.75
N LYS A 132 -2.91 -18.05 -2.86
CA LYS A 132 -2.21 -19.31 -3.17
C LYS A 132 -1.30 -18.97 -4.35
N SER A 133 0.02 -19.00 -4.16
CA SER A 133 0.94 -18.91 -5.30
C SER A 133 0.44 -19.93 -6.29
N TYR A 134 -0.02 -19.47 -7.45
CA TYR A 134 -0.42 -20.39 -8.50
C TYR A 134 0.79 -21.31 -8.72
N PRO A 135 0.69 -22.63 -8.54
CA PRO A 135 1.79 -23.50 -8.86
C PRO A 135 2.16 -23.24 -10.33
N PRO A 136 3.45 -23.20 -10.71
CA PRO A 136 3.81 -23.13 -12.11
C PRO A 136 3.07 -24.26 -12.81
N ASP A 137 2.27 -23.88 -13.80
CA ASP A 137 1.45 -24.77 -14.60
C ASP A 137 2.28 -26.01 -14.95
N GLY A 138 1.88 -27.14 -14.39
CA GLY A 138 2.56 -28.41 -14.58
C GLY A 138 2.46 -28.80 -16.03
N LYS A 139 3.48 -28.47 -16.83
CA LYS A 139 3.70 -29.17 -18.09
C LYS A 139 4.39 -30.50 -17.79
N ARG A 140 3.52 -31.51 -17.64
CA ARG A 140 3.79 -32.89 -18.01
C ARG A 140 4.64 -32.93 -19.29
N ARG A 141 5.76 -33.65 -19.24
CA ARG A 141 6.26 -34.48 -20.33
C ARG A 141 6.87 -35.73 -19.72
#